data_AF-A0A2J8XYL9-F1
#
_entry.id   AF-A0A2J8XYL9-F1
#
_cell.length_a   1.000
_cell.length_b   1.000
_cell.length_c   1.000
_cell.angle_alpha   90.00
_cell.angle_beta   90.00
_cell.angle_gamma   90.00
#
_symmetry.space_group_name_H-M   'P 1'
#
loop_
_entity.id
_entity.type
_entity.pdbx_description
1 polymer ?
#
loop_
_entity_poly.entity_id
_entity_poly.type
_entity_poly.pdbx_seq_one_letter_code
_entity_poly.pdbx_strand_id
1 'polypeptide(L)'
;MAELRPSGAPGPTAPPAPGPTAPPAFASLFPPGLHAIYGECRRLYPDQPNPLQVTAIVKYWLGGPDPLDYVSMYRNVGSPSANIPEHWHYISFGLSDLYGDNRVHEFTGTDGPSGFGFELTFRLKRETGESAPPTWPAELMQGLARYVFQSENTFCSGDHVSWHSPLDNSESRIQHMLLTEDPQMQPVQTPFGVVTFLQIVGVCTEELHSAQQWNGQGILELLRTVPVAGGPWLITDMRRGETIFEIDPHLQERVDKGIETDGSNLSGVSAKCAWDDLSRPPEDDEDSRSICIGTQPRRLSGKDTEQIRETLRRGLEINSKPVLPPINPQRQNGLAHDRAPSRKDSLESDSSTAIIPHELIRTRQLESVHLKFNQESGALIPLCLRGRLLHGRHFTYKSITGDMAITFVSTGVEGAFATEEHPYAAHGPWLQL
;
A
#
# COMPACT_ATOMS: atom_id res chain seq x y z
N MET A 1 55.65 4.03 32.73
CA MET A 1 54.44 4.01 33.57
C MET A 1 53.46 3.07 32.93
N ALA A 2 53.32 1.88 33.51
CA ALA A 2 52.43 0.83 33.07
C ALA A 2 51.43 0.61 34.22
N GLU A 3 50.14 0.73 33.94
CA GLU A 3 49.08 0.58 34.93
C GLU A 3 49.01 -0.86 35.44
N LEU A 4 49.01 -1.00 36.77
CA LEU A 4 48.84 -2.26 37.47
C LEU A 4 47.44 -2.83 37.24
N ARG A 5 47.36 -4.07 36.76
CA ARG A 5 46.20 -4.94 36.94
C ARG A 5 46.25 -5.60 38.33
N PRO A 6 45.14 -5.69 39.08
CA PRO A 6 45.12 -6.43 40.34
C PRO A 6 45.28 -7.94 40.13
N SER A 7 46.12 -8.56 40.97
CA SER A 7 46.41 -10.00 41.02
C SER A 7 45.27 -10.80 41.66
N GLY A 8 45.15 -12.06 41.22
CA GLY A 8 43.98 -12.93 41.42
C GLY A 8 43.70 -13.43 42.84
N ALA A 9 42.40 -13.67 43.06
CA ALA A 9 41.78 -14.54 44.06
C ALA A 9 40.65 -15.34 43.34
N PRO A 10 40.17 -16.48 43.89
CA PRO A 10 39.70 -17.62 43.10
C PRO A 10 38.43 -17.35 42.28
N GLY A 11 38.32 -18.06 41.15
CA GLY A 11 37.47 -17.72 40.01
C GLY A 11 35.98 -17.53 40.29
N PRO A 12 35.29 -16.68 39.50
CA PRO A 12 33.86 -16.46 39.65
C PRO A 12 33.11 -17.70 39.19
N THR A 13 32.27 -18.22 40.07
CA THR A 13 31.13 -19.07 39.73
C THR A 13 30.32 -18.42 38.60
N ALA A 14 29.90 -19.23 37.63
CA ALA A 14 29.04 -18.80 36.53
C ALA A 14 27.86 -17.93 37.05
N PRO A 15 27.48 -16.86 36.33
CA PRO A 15 26.33 -16.07 36.72
C PRO A 15 25.09 -16.99 36.75
N PRO A 16 24.20 -16.83 37.74
CA PRO A 16 22.96 -17.57 37.73
C PRO A 16 22.19 -17.20 36.46
N ALA A 17 21.62 -18.21 35.80
CA ALA A 17 20.67 -18.00 34.71
C ALA A 17 19.60 -16.99 35.16
N PRO A 18 19.10 -16.11 34.27
CA PRO A 18 18.06 -15.16 34.64
C PRO A 18 16.88 -15.93 35.23
N GLY A 19 16.60 -15.69 36.51
CA GLY A 19 15.45 -16.27 37.18
C GLY A 19 14.16 -15.77 36.52
N PRO A 20 13.06 -16.54 36.62
CA PRO A 20 11.78 -16.10 36.06
C PRO A 20 11.40 -14.76 36.67
N THR A 21 11.17 -13.76 35.81
CA THR A 21 10.58 -12.48 36.19
C THR A 21 9.30 -12.74 36.99
N ALA A 22 9.18 -12.12 38.16
CA ALA A 22 8.00 -12.30 39.01
C ALA A 22 6.73 -11.98 38.21
N PRO A 23 5.69 -12.84 38.27
CA PRO A 23 4.43 -12.57 37.60
C PRO A 23 3.84 -11.26 38.13
N PRO A 24 3.19 -10.45 37.29
CA PRO A 24 2.56 -9.22 37.76
C PRO A 24 1.55 -9.55 38.86
N ALA A 25 1.38 -8.61 39.79
CA ALA A 25 0.30 -8.69 40.77
C ALA A 25 -1.01 -8.97 40.02
N PHE A 26 -1.73 -10.03 40.42
CA PHE A 26 -2.97 -10.50 39.79
C PHE A 26 -2.84 -11.01 38.32
N ALA A 27 -1.82 -11.82 38.03
CA ALA A 27 -1.63 -12.44 36.70
C ALA A 27 -2.89 -13.11 36.09
N SER A 28 -3.86 -13.54 36.89
CA SER A 28 -5.14 -14.12 36.44
C SER A 28 -6.17 -13.12 35.88
N LEU A 29 -5.90 -11.81 35.94
CA LEU A 29 -6.83 -10.76 35.47
C LEU A 29 -6.56 -10.27 34.04
N PHE A 30 -5.38 -10.56 33.48
CA PHE A 30 -5.00 -10.06 32.16
C PHE A 30 -5.27 -11.10 31.07
N PRO A 31 -5.91 -10.70 29.95
CA PRO A 31 -6.02 -11.55 28.77
C PRO A 31 -4.63 -12.04 28.31
N PRO A 32 -4.46 -13.31 27.88
CA PRO A 32 -3.14 -13.87 27.61
C PRO A 32 -2.34 -13.14 26.53
N GLY A 33 -2.97 -12.69 25.44
CA GLY A 33 -2.29 -11.95 24.37
C GLY A 33 -1.77 -10.59 24.87
N LEU A 34 -2.63 -9.84 25.56
CA LEU A 34 -2.27 -8.60 26.23
C LEU A 34 -1.15 -8.79 27.28
N HIS A 35 -1.19 -9.89 28.04
CA HIS A 35 -0.16 -10.22 29.03
C HIS A 35 1.22 -10.47 28.39
N ALA A 36 1.27 -11.13 27.24
CA ALA A 36 2.50 -11.40 26.52
C ALA A 36 3.16 -10.10 26.03
N ILE A 37 2.37 -9.21 25.42
CA ILE A 37 2.86 -7.90 24.95
C ILE A 37 3.33 -7.03 26.14
N TYR A 38 2.60 -7.00 27.25
CA TYR A 38 3.07 -6.34 28.48
C TYR A 38 4.32 -6.99 29.06
N GLY A 39 4.51 -8.31 28.89
CA GLY A 39 5.76 -8.99 29.25
C GLY A 39 6.96 -8.38 28.53
N GLU A 40 6.82 -8.16 27.23
CA GLU A 40 7.88 -7.56 26.41
C GLU A 40 8.09 -6.07 26.75
N CYS A 41 7.01 -5.32 27.01
CA CYS A 41 7.13 -3.96 27.50
C CYS A 41 7.89 -3.88 28.82
N ARG A 42 7.60 -4.77 29.79
CA ARG A 42 8.29 -4.84 31.09
C ARG A 42 9.76 -5.24 30.96
N ARG A 43 10.11 -6.06 29.96
CA ARG A 43 11.51 -6.42 29.66
C ARG A 43 12.31 -5.18 29.28
N LEU A 44 11.73 -4.29 28.47
CA LEU A 44 12.37 -3.05 28.02
C LEU A 44 12.31 -1.91 29.04
N TYR A 45 11.20 -1.78 29.77
CA TYR A 45 10.93 -0.66 30.69
C TYR A 45 10.60 -1.15 32.11
N PRO A 46 11.53 -1.86 32.79
CA PRO A 46 11.29 -2.39 34.13
C PRO A 46 11.09 -1.29 35.19
N ASP A 47 11.59 -0.09 34.92
CA ASP A 47 11.47 1.12 35.74
C ASP A 47 10.10 1.83 35.62
N GLN A 48 9.30 1.48 34.61
CA GLN A 48 8.01 2.12 34.31
C GLN A 48 6.85 1.11 34.32
N PRO A 49 6.50 0.53 35.48
CA PRO A 49 5.48 -0.53 35.56
C PRO A 49 4.06 -0.04 35.24
N ASN A 50 3.81 1.27 35.28
CA ASN A 50 2.52 1.89 34.99
C ASN A 50 2.75 3.08 34.04
N PRO A 51 2.98 2.84 32.74
CA PRO A 51 3.12 3.92 31.76
C PRO A 51 1.81 4.72 31.63
N LEU A 52 1.89 5.93 31.09
CA LEU A 52 0.66 6.60 30.63
C LEU A 52 0.04 5.74 29.52
N GLN A 53 -1.28 5.58 29.56
CA GLN A 53 -1.99 4.77 28.59
C GLN A 53 -3.27 5.46 28.15
N VAL A 54 -3.49 5.51 26.84
CA VAL A 54 -4.78 5.86 26.25
C VAL A 54 -5.56 4.57 26.07
N THR A 55 -6.86 4.60 26.37
CA THR A 55 -7.76 3.47 26.17
C THR A 55 -9.03 3.89 25.47
N ALA A 56 -9.47 3.09 24.50
CA ALA A 56 -10.78 3.25 23.88
C ALA A 56 -11.86 2.91 24.91
N ILE A 57 -12.63 3.89 25.35
CA ILE A 57 -13.69 3.69 26.37
C ILE A 57 -14.80 2.82 25.80
N VAL A 58 -15.26 3.13 24.58
CA VAL A 58 -16.19 2.30 23.83
C VAL A 58 -15.38 1.32 23.00
N LYS A 59 -15.36 0.05 23.43
CA LYS A 59 -14.56 -1.00 22.79
C LYS A 59 -15.04 -1.31 21.38
N TYR A 60 -14.12 -1.70 20.51
CA TYR A 60 -14.41 -1.94 19.08
C TYR A 60 -15.47 -3.02 18.87
N TRP A 61 -15.40 -4.15 19.60
CA TRP A 61 -16.42 -5.21 19.55
C TRP A 61 -17.80 -4.81 20.10
N LEU A 62 -17.92 -3.62 20.69
CA LEU A 62 -19.18 -3.01 21.12
C LEU A 62 -19.66 -1.90 20.16
N GLY A 63 -19.07 -1.80 18.97
CA GLY A 63 -19.39 -0.78 17.97
C GLY A 63 -18.65 0.55 18.15
N GLY A 64 -17.58 0.57 18.95
CA GLY A 64 -16.69 1.72 19.05
C GLY A 64 -15.92 1.98 17.74
N PRO A 65 -15.50 3.23 17.47
CA PRO A 65 -14.79 3.57 16.23
C PRO A 65 -13.30 3.17 16.26
N ASP A 66 -12.76 2.88 17.44
CA ASP A 66 -11.33 2.77 17.72
C ASP A 66 -10.91 1.30 17.88
N PRO A 67 -10.18 0.71 16.91
CA PRO A 67 -9.80 -0.71 16.97
C PRO A 67 -8.72 -1.03 18.00
N LEU A 68 -7.88 -0.06 18.37
CA LEU A 68 -6.86 -0.26 19.40
C LEU A 68 -7.47 -0.04 20.77
N ASP A 69 -7.50 -1.09 21.59
CA ASP A 69 -8.04 -1.02 22.95
C ASP A 69 -7.18 -0.16 23.87
N TYR A 70 -5.86 -0.22 23.67
CA TYR A 70 -4.86 0.47 24.46
C TYR A 70 -3.71 0.98 23.58
N VAL A 71 -3.16 2.12 23.96
CA VAL A 71 -1.86 2.61 23.48
C VAL A 71 -1.04 3.02 24.69
N SER A 72 0.02 2.26 24.99
CA SER A 72 0.95 2.54 26.09
C SER A 72 2.04 3.50 25.65
N MET A 73 2.42 4.43 26.52
CA MET A 73 3.37 5.51 26.23
C MET A 73 4.51 5.48 27.24
N TYR A 74 5.70 5.08 26.78
CA TYR A 74 6.90 4.96 27.60
C TYR A 74 7.87 6.10 27.34
N ARG A 75 8.63 6.47 28.37
CA ARG A 75 9.81 7.32 28.23
C ARG A 75 11.01 6.43 27.93
N ASN A 76 11.71 6.71 26.85
CA ASN A 76 12.95 6.04 26.51
C ASN A 76 14.09 7.05 26.52
N VAL A 77 15.06 6.85 27.42
CA VAL A 77 16.20 7.75 27.62
C VAL A 77 17.19 7.75 26.43
N GLY A 78 17.03 6.82 25.49
CA GLY A 78 17.92 6.66 24.36
C GLY A 78 19.31 6.19 24.79
N SER A 79 20.32 6.54 24.00
CA SER A 79 21.72 6.24 24.26
C SER A 79 22.59 7.29 23.57
N PRO A 80 23.03 8.34 24.30
CA PRO A 80 23.86 9.39 23.73
C PRO A 80 25.17 8.87 23.13
N SER A 81 25.75 7.81 23.72
CA SER A 81 26.96 7.15 23.19
C SER A 81 26.76 6.48 21.83
N ALA A 82 25.52 6.08 21.51
CA ALA A 82 25.13 5.53 20.22
C ALA A 82 24.41 6.56 19.33
N ASN A 83 24.42 7.84 19.72
CA ASN A 83 23.72 8.93 19.06
C ASN A 83 22.20 8.70 18.91
N ILE A 84 21.59 8.10 19.94
CA ILE A 84 20.16 7.83 20.00
C ILE A 84 19.55 8.86 20.97
N PRO A 85 18.72 9.80 20.49
CA PRO A 85 18.09 10.81 21.34
C PRO A 85 17.05 10.21 22.30
N GLU A 86 16.78 10.95 23.36
CA GLU A 86 15.64 10.68 24.24
C GLU A 86 14.32 10.86 23.46
N HIS A 87 13.37 9.95 23.67
CA HIS A 87 12.13 9.89 22.91
C HIS A 87 10.99 9.24 23.71
N TRP A 88 9.78 9.43 23.24
CA TRP A 88 8.59 8.71 23.66
C TRP A 88 8.38 7.48 22.77
N HIS A 89 8.09 6.33 23.38
CA HIS A 89 7.84 5.07 22.69
C HIS A 89 6.40 4.62 22.91
N TYR A 90 5.64 4.56 21.82
CA TYR A 90 4.23 4.19 21.81
C TYR A 90 4.09 2.74 21.36
N ILE A 91 3.21 1.98 22.01
CA ILE A 91 2.96 0.56 21.72
C ILE A 91 1.45 0.34 21.71
N SER A 92 0.90 -0.17 20.61
CA SER A 92 -0.54 -0.47 20.50
C SER A 92 -0.90 -1.84 21.04
N PHE A 93 -2.18 -2.01 21.31
CA PHE A 93 -2.82 -3.27 21.69
C PHE A 93 -4.19 -3.32 21.01
N GLY A 94 -4.38 -4.23 20.06
CA GLY A 94 -5.67 -4.49 19.43
C GLY A 94 -5.61 -5.03 18.00
N LEU A 95 -4.47 -4.87 17.31
CA LEU A 95 -4.24 -5.47 16.00
C LEU A 95 -3.95 -6.97 16.12
N SER A 96 -3.29 -7.37 17.20
CA SER A 96 -3.18 -8.78 17.56
C SER A 96 -4.42 -9.30 18.30
N ASP A 97 -4.59 -10.61 18.36
CA ASP A 97 -5.64 -11.20 19.18
C ASP A 97 -5.25 -11.11 20.65
N LEU A 98 -5.86 -10.15 21.37
CA LEU A 98 -5.60 -9.94 22.78
C LEU A 98 -6.31 -10.98 23.67
N TYR A 99 -7.45 -11.51 23.20
CA TYR A 99 -8.45 -12.17 24.05
C TYR A 99 -8.65 -13.65 23.76
N GLY A 100 -8.53 -14.09 22.50
CA GLY A 100 -8.65 -15.50 22.12
C GLY A 100 -10.09 -16.04 22.09
N ASP A 101 -11.10 -15.17 22.05
CA ASP A 101 -12.51 -15.56 22.23
C ASP A 101 -13.44 -15.12 21.09
N ASN A 102 -12.89 -14.84 19.90
CA ASN A 102 -13.63 -14.47 18.70
C ASN A 102 -14.43 -13.16 18.79
N ARG A 103 -14.16 -12.30 19.79
CA ARG A 103 -14.88 -11.02 19.92
C ARG A 103 -14.50 -9.98 18.86
N VAL A 104 -13.28 -10.06 18.34
CA VAL A 104 -12.76 -9.18 17.27
C VAL A 104 -12.08 -10.02 16.20
N HIS A 105 -11.07 -10.80 16.60
CA HIS A 105 -10.27 -11.63 15.70
C HIS A 105 -10.74 -13.08 15.72
N GLU A 106 -10.75 -13.75 14.58
CA GLU A 106 -10.96 -15.20 14.52
C GLU A 106 -9.78 -15.92 15.17
N PHE A 107 -10.07 -16.89 16.03
CA PHE A 107 -9.05 -17.68 16.71
C PHE A 107 -8.37 -18.66 15.74
N THR A 108 -7.06 -18.52 15.56
CA THR A 108 -6.24 -19.31 14.63
C THR A 108 -5.32 -20.34 15.31
N GLY A 109 -5.30 -20.39 16.64
CA GLY A 109 -4.42 -21.28 17.42
C GLY A 109 -3.06 -20.66 17.75
N THR A 110 -2.07 -21.48 18.12
CA THR A 110 -0.74 -20.98 18.52
C THR A 110 0.20 -20.76 17.35
N ASP A 111 -0.04 -21.46 16.24
CA ASP A 111 0.81 -21.47 15.06
C ASP A 111 0.32 -20.40 14.08
N GLY A 112 1.25 -19.61 13.53
CA GLY A 112 0.91 -18.49 12.64
C GLY A 112 0.66 -17.16 13.38
N PRO A 113 0.08 -16.16 12.71
CA PRO A 113 -0.11 -14.82 13.26
C PRO A 113 -1.26 -14.77 14.27
N SER A 114 -1.08 -13.99 15.33
CA SER A 114 -2.16 -13.62 16.25
C SER A 114 -2.89 -12.39 15.73
N GLY A 115 -4.19 -12.51 15.43
CA GLY A 115 -4.93 -11.46 14.73
C GLY A 115 -4.24 -11.10 13.41
N PHE A 116 -3.92 -9.82 13.21
CA PHE A 116 -3.12 -9.37 12.06
C PHE A 116 -1.63 -9.75 12.13
N GLY A 117 -1.14 -10.30 13.24
CA GLY A 117 0.23 -10.80 13.43
C GLY A 117 1.25 -9.76 13.89
N PHE A 118 0.81 -8.52 14.13
CA PHE A 118 1.68 -7.44 14.59
C PHE A 118 0.93 -6.44 15.49
N GLU A 119 1.70 -5.66 16.23
CA GLU A 119 1.26 -4.40 16.84
C GLU A 119 2.09 -3.24 16.28
N LEU A 120 1.49 -2.05 16.26
CA LEU A 120 2.17 -0.83 15.86
C LEU A 120 3.02 -0.30 17.03
N THR A 121 4.21 0.18 16.72
CA THR A 121 5.01 1.03 17.60
C THR A 121 5.32 2.37 16.96
N PHE A 122 5.65 3.37 17.75
CA PHE A 122 6.09 4.67 17.24
C PHE A 122 7.12 5.28 18.18
N ARG A 123 8.13 5.94 17.63
CA ARG A 123 9.16 6.65 18.40
C ARG A 123 9.15 8.12 18.03
N LEU A 124 8.72 8.96 18.97
CA LEU A 124 8.66 10.41 18.81
C LEU A 124 9.77 11.05 19.63
N LYS A 125 10.67 11.80 19.00
CA LYS A 125 11.71 12.56 19.69
C LYS A 125 11.07 13.44 20.78
N ARG A 126 11.63 13.41 21.99
CA ARG A 126 11.14 14.21 23.11
C ARG A 126 11.59 15.66 22.94
N GLU A 127 10.67 16.59 23.09
CA GLU A 127 10.97 18.03 23.04
C GLU A 127 11.43 18.57 24.40
N THR A 128 12.18 19.68 24.36
CA THR A 128 12.66 20.32 25.58
C THR A 128 11.49 20.85 26.40
N GLY A 129 11.42 20.44 27.67
CA GLY A 129 10.36 20.86 28.59
C GLY A 129 9.15 19.92 28.65
N GLU A 130 9.09 18.87 27.82
CA GLU A 130 8.01 17.88 27.92
C GLU A 130 8.18 17.00 29.16
N SER A 131 7.19 17.05 30.06
CA SER A 131 7.14 16.21 31.26
C SER A 131 6.36 14.91 31.06
N ALA A 132 5.51 14.84 30.03
CA ALA A 132 4.65 13.71 29.71
C ALA A 132 4.59 13.50 28.19
N PRO A 133 4.37 12.27 27.71
CA PRO A 133 4.24 12.00 26.27
C PRO A 133 2.99 12.69 25.70
N PRO A 134 3.08 13.33 24.53
CA PRO A 134 1.89 13.83 23.84
C PRO A 134 1.01 12.67 23.39
N THR A 135 -0.31 12.88 23.36
CA THR A 135 -1.29 11.82 23.08
C THR A 135 -1.71 11.71 21.62
N TRP A 136 -1.39 12.70 20.76
CA TRP A 136 -1.75 12.69 19.34
C TRP A 136 -1.27 11.44 18.57
N PRO A 137 -0.13 10.79 18.90
CA PRO A 137 0.27 9.58 18.18
C PRO A 137 -0.68 8.41 18.40
N ALA A 138 -1.42 8.38 19.51
CA ALA A 138 -2.45 7.37 19.70
C ALA A 138 -3.55 7.50 18.63
N GLU A 139 -3.97 8.72 18.28
CA GLU A 139 -4.96 8.94 17.22
C GLU A 139 -4.42 8.57 15.84
N LEU A 140 -3.14 8.89 15.56
CA LEU A 140 -2.47 8.43 14.33
C LEU A 140 -2.52 6.89 14.21
N MET A 141 -2.16 6.20 15.30
CA MET A 141 -2.16 4.73 15.35
C MET A 141 -3.57 4.16 15.22
N GLN A 142 -4.60 4.80 15.80
CA GLN A 142 -6.00 4.43 15.56
C GLN A 142 -6.36 4.58 14.07
N GLY A 143 -5.89 5.65 13.43
CA GLY A 143 -6.06 5.90 12.00
C GLY A 143 -5.54 4.77 11.13
N LEU A 144 -4.30 4.33 11.39
CA LEU A 144 -3.69 3.19 10.72
C LEU A 144 -4.42 1.87 11.03
N ALA A 145 -4.79 1.64 12.29
CA ALA A 145 -5.52 0.44 12.66
C ALA A 145 -6.87 0.37 11.93
N ARG A 146 -7.62 1.47 11.85
CA ARG A 146 -8.87 1.54 11.06
C ARG A 146 -8.65 1.14 9.60
N TYR A 147 -7.56 1.58 8.97
CA TYR A 147 -7.22 1.16 7.60
C TYR A 147 -6.96 -0.35 7.49
N VAL A 148 -6.19 -0.93 8.41
CA VAL A 148 -5.90 -2.38 8.44
C VAL A 148 -7.19 -3.18 8.60
N PHE A 149 -8.05 -2.81 9.55
CA PHE A 149 -9.33 -3.48 9.78
C PHE A 149 -10.32 -3.34 8.62
N GLN A 150 -10.31 -2.23 7.88
CA GLN A 150 -11.22 -2.00 6.75
C GLN A 150 -10.76 -2.69 5.46
N SER A 151 -9.45 -2.78 5.24
CA SER A 151 -8.88 -3.34 4.02
C SER A 151 -8.51 -4.83 4.15
N GLU A 152 -8.41 -5.34 5.37
CA GLU A 152 -7.89 -6.67 5.71
C GLU A 152 -6.46 -6.92 5.20
N ASN A 153 -5.75 -5.87 4.77
CA ASN A 153 -4.37 -5.96 4.33
C ASN A 153 -3.43 -5.82 5.52
N THR A 154 -2.56 -6.81 5.69
CA THR A 154 -1.47 -6.75 6.68
C THR A 154 -0.30 -5.93 6.16
N PHE A 155 0.42 -5.29 7.08
CA PHE A 155 1.64 -4.57 6.76
C PHE A 155 2.88 -5.44 6.97
N CYS A 156 3.93 -5.13 6.21
CA CYS A 156 5.25 -5.71 6.32
C CYS A 156 6.32 -4.63 6.54
N SER A 157 7.48 -5.04 7.05
CA SER A 157 8.67 -4.17 7.11
C SER A 157 9.07 -3.73 5.70
N GLY A 158 9.22 -2.42 5.49
CA GLY A 158 9.51 -1.80 4.20
C GLY A 158 8.27 -1.26 3.48
N ASP A 159 7.07 -1.49 4.01
CA ASP A 159 5.85 -0.87 3.47
C ASP A 159 5.83 0.63 3.73
N HIS A 160 5.07 1.33 2.89
CA HIS A 160 4.86 2.76 2.97
C HIS A 160 3.37 3.09 3.06
N VAL A 161 3.05 4.17 3.78
CA VAL A 161 1.69 4.69 3.90
C VAL A 161 1.66 6.14 3.47
N SER A 162 0.99 6.38 2.34
CA SER A 162 0.77 7.71 1.79
C SER A 162 -0.31 8.45 2.60
N TRP A 163 0.11 9.26 3.56
CA TRP A 163 -0.80 9.94 4.50
C TRP A 163 -1.24 11.35 4.05
N HIS A 164 -0.39 12.10 3.35
CA HIS A 164 -0.71 13.42 2.74
C HIS A 164 -1.17 14.48 3.74
N SER A 165 -0.76 14.37 5.00
CA SER A 165 -1.07 15.33 6.06
C SER A 165 0.03 15.29 7.11
N PRO A 166 0.39 16.41 7.75
CA PRO A 166 1.29 16.40 8.90
C PRO A 166 0.78 15.44 9.99
N LEU A 167 1.63 14.52 10.46
CA LEU A 167 1.18 13.42 11.33
C LEU A 167 0.59 13.90 12.67
N ASP A 168 1.04 15.05 13.15
CA ASP A 168 0.62 15.70 14.40
C ASP A 168 -0.40 16.82 14.19
N ASN A 169 -0.97 16.96 12.99
CA ASN A 169 -1.84 18.06 12.57
C ASN A 169 -1.21 19.46 12.73
N SER A 170 0.13 19.55 12.76
CA SER A 170 0.86 20.82 12.70
C SER A 170 1.14 21.23 11.25
N GLU A 171 2.08 22.15 11.04
CA GLU A 171 2.63 22.50 9.71
C GLU A 171 3.93 21.74 9.41
N SER A 172 4.13 20.56 10.02
CA SER A 172 5.33 19.74 9.83
C SER A 172 5.49 19.29 8.37
N ARG A 173 6.74 19.17 7.93
CA ARG A 173 7.09 18.54 6.65
C ARG A 173 6.95 17.01 6.67
N ILE A 174 6.83 16.41 7.85
CA ILE A 174 6.64 14.97 8.02
C ILE A 174 5.16 14.63 7.78
N GLN A 175 4.88 14.09 6.60
CA GLN A 175 3.50 13.93 6.09
C GLN A 175 3.14 12.51 5.67
N HIS A 176 4.06 11.57 5.81
CA HIS A 176 3.90 10.19 5.38
C HIS A 176 4.62 9.24 6.34
N MET A 177 4.45 7.94 6.14
CA MET A 177 5.02 6.92 7.01
C MET A 177 5.70 5.81 6.20
N LEU A 178 6.81 5.30 6.73
CA LEU A 178 7.34 3.98 6.42
C LEU A 178 7.15 3.07 7.64
N LEU A 179 7.10 1.76 7.40
CA LEU A 179 6.99 0.74 8.44
C LEU A 179 8.25 -0.11 8.48
N THR A 180 8.75 -0.39 9.67
CA THR A 180 9.95 -1.22 9.87
C THR A 180 9.82 -2.05 11.13
N GLU A 181 10.69 -3.03 11.32
CA GLU A 181 10.75 -3.78 12.57
C GLU A 181 11.21 -2.87 13.71
N ASP A 182 10.56 -2.96 14.86
CA ASP A 182 10.99 -2.22 16.04
C ASP A 182 12.40 -2.68 16.47
N PRO A 183 13.36 -1.75 16.68
CA PRO A 183 14.75 -2.11 16.95
C PRO A 183 14.98 -2.72 18.34
N GLN A 184 13.99 -2.68 19.23
CA GLN A 184 14.12 -3.15 20.61
C GLN A 184 13.13 -4.26 20.96
N MET A 185 11.87 -4.15 20.51
CA MET A 185 10.82 -5.13 20.79
C MET A 185 11.09 -6.42 20.01
N GLN A 186 11.06 -7.56 20.70
CA GLN A 186 11.21 -8.87 20.08
C GLN A 186 9.83 -9.48 19.79
N PRO A 187 9.67 -10.28 18.71
CA PRO A 187 8.46 -11.03 18.49
C PRO A 187 8.10 -11.90 19.70
N VAL A 188 6.83 -11.92 20.07
CA VAL A 188 6.33 -12.69 21.20
C VAL A 188 5.41 -13.82 20.75
N GLN A 189 5.60 -14.99 21.33
CA GLN A 189 4.66 -16.08 21.20
C GLN A 189 3.53 -15.90 22.21
N THR A 190 2.28 -16.00 21.75
CA THR A 190 1.09 -16.01 22.59
C THR A 190 0.34 -17.33 22.42
N PRO A 191 -0.64 -17.64 23.29
CA PRO A 191 -1.56 -18.76 23.07
C PRO A 191 -2.43 -18.62 21.81
N PHE A 192 -2.42 -17.44 21.17
CA PHE A 192 -3.29 -17.04 20.06
C PHE A 192 -2.50 -16.75 18.78
N GLY A 193 -1.21 -17.12 18.73
CA GLY A 193 -0.32 -16.88 17.60
C GLY A 193 0.88 -16.01 17.94
N VAL A 194 1.68 -15.68 16.92
CA VAL A 194 2.86 -14.84 17.01
C VAL A 194 2.49 -13.36 16.81
N VAL A 195 3.09 -12.49 17.60
CA VAL A 195 2.98 -11.04 17.47
C VAL A 195 4.35 -10.43 17.24
N THR A 196 4.50 -9.73 16.12
CA THR A 196 5.65 -8.89 15.80
C THR A 196 5.37 -7.41 16.10
N PHE A 197 6.37 -6.53 15.98
CA PHE A 197 6.21 -5.11 16.29
C PHE A 197 6.69 -4.27 15.10
N LEU A 198 5.76 -3.56 14.46
CA LEU A 198 6.03 -2.69 13.33
C LEU A 198 6.08 -1.22 13.78
N GLN A 199 7.29 -0.67 13.76
CA GLN A 199 7.54 0.72 14.04
C GLN A 199 7.17 1.61 12.86
N ILE A 200 6.33 2.60 13.15
CA ILE A 200 6.03 3.72 12.27
C ILE A 200 7.21 4.69 12.27
N VAL A 201 7.64 5.11 11.07
CA VAL A 201 8.70 6.09 10.85
C VAL A 201 8.14 7.22 9.98
N GLY A 202 8.05 8.43 10.54
CA GLY A 202 7.56 9.59 9.81
C GLY A 202 8.57 10.09 8.78
N VAL A 203 8.12 10.29 7.55
CA VAL A 203 8.97 10.73 6.41
C VAL A 203 8.37 11.91 5.66
N CYS A 204 9.22 12.65 4.94
CA CYS A 204 8.83 13.69 4.00
C CYS A 204 8.26 13.09 2.71
N THR A 205 7.57 13.89 1.90
CA THR A 205 6.99 13.47 0.62
C THR A 205 8.04 12.96 -0.37
N GLU A 206 9.19 13.61 -0.42
CA GLU A 206 10.31 13.24 -1.30
C GLU A 206 10.91 11.88 -0.90
N GLU A 207 10.96 11.59 0.40
CA GLU A 207 11.47 10.31 0.93
C GLU A 207 10.50 9.17 0.68
N LEU A 208 9.19 9.43 0.80
CA LEU A 208 8.15 8.50 0.36
C LEU A 208 8.29 8.20 -1.14
N HIS A 209 8.47 9.23 -1.97
CA HIS A 209 8.63 9.03 -3.41
C HIS A 209 9.86 8.18 -3.74
N SER A 210 10.99 8.41 -3.05
CA SER A 210 12.18 7.56 -3.22
C SER A 210 11.93 6.11 -2.77
N ALA A 211 11.13 5.88 -1.73
CA ALA A 211 10.74 4.53 -1.30
C ALA A 211 9.84 3.82 -2.32
N GLN A 212 8.94 4.57 -2.97
CA GLN A 212 8.09 4.07 -4.06
C GLN A 212 8.90 3.74 -5.32
N GLN A 213 9.88 4.58 -5.65
CA GLN A 213 10.73 4.41 -6.83
C GLN A 213 11.77 3.30 -6.65
N TRP A 214 12.39 3.17 -5.48
CA TRP A 214 13.34 2.11 -5.18
C TRP A 214 12.66 0.98 -4.39
N ASN A 215 12.77 1.02 -3.07
CA ASN A 215 12.04 0.20 -2.11
C ASN A 215 12.14 0.83 -0.71
N GLY A 216 11.24 0.46 0.20
CA GLY A 216 11.22 1.03 1.55
C GLY A 216 12.43 0.64 2.40
N GLN A 217 12.96 -0.57 2.25
CA GLN A 217 14.13 -1.04 3.03
C GLN A 217 15.37 -0.20 2.76
N GLY A 218 15.62 0.13 1.49
CA GLY A 218 16.71 1.00 1.08
C GLY A 218 16.62 2.38 1.73
N ILE A 219 15.43 3.01 1.69
CA ILE A 219 15.21 4.33 2.31
C ILE A 219 15.31 4.27 3.83
N LEU A 220 14.78 3.23 4.47
CA LEU A 220 14.95 3.02 5.91
C LEU A 220 16.44 2.96 6.29
N GLU A 221 17.28 2.32 5.47
CA GLU A 221 18.72 2.29 5.71
C GLU A 221 19.38 3.67 5.54
N LEU A 222 18.95 4.46 4.55
CA LEU A 222 19.44 5.84 4.42
C LEU A 222 19.04 6.69 5.64
N LEU A 223 17.79 6.58 6.11
CA LEU A 223 17.30 7.27 7.32
C LEU A 223 18.11 6.88 8.56
N ARG A 224 18.56 5.61 8.68
CA ARG A 224 19.43 5.17 9.78
C ARG A 224 20.77 5.89 9.81
N THR A 225 21.31 6.27 8.64
CA THR A 225 22.59 6.98 8.55
C THR A 225 22.51 8.46 8.91
N VAL A 226 21.30 9.05 8.92
CA VAL A 226 21.09 10.48 9.16
C VAL A 226 20.45 10.68 10.55
N PRO A 227 21.20 11.13 11.58
CA PRO A 227 20.70 11.17 12.96
C PRO A 227 19.44 12.02 13.15
N VAL A 228 19.34 13.16 12.46
CA VAL A 228 18.18 14.06 12.56
C VAL A 228 16.92 13.53 11.86
N ALA A 229 17.09 12.56 10.95
CA ALA A 229 16.00 11.94 10.21
C ALA A 229 15.45 10.67 10.87
N GLY A 230 16.24 10.07 11.76
CA GLY A 230 15.87 8.83 12.43
C GLY A 230 16.99 8.27 13.28
N GLY A 231 18.19 8.19 12.70
CA GLY A 231 19.32 7.49 13.30
C GLY A 231 19.07 5.98 13.45
N PRO A 232 19.90 5.26 14.24
CA PRO A 232 19.86 3.80 14.31
C PRO A 232 18.51 3.22 14.75
N TRP A 233 17.72 3.97 15.53
CA TRP A 233 16.40 3.57 16.01
C TRP A 233 15.24 4.24 15.27
N LEU A 234 15.53 4.95 14.18
CA LEU A 234 14.52 5.57 13.30
C LEU A 234 13.47 6.39 14.07
N ILE A 235 13.96 7.25 14.96
CA ILE A 235 13.14 8.12 15.80
C ILE A 235 12.62 9.28 14.95
N THR A 236 11.30 9.47 14.95
CA THR A 236 10.66 10.54 14.18
C THR A 236 10.79 11.87 14.92
N ASP A 237 11.34 12.87 14.25
CA ASP A 237 11.35 14.26 14.70
C ASP A 237 10.38 15.08 13.84
N MET A 238 9.25 15.46 14.42
CA MET A 238 8.22 16.27 13.72
C MET A 238 8.68 17.71 13.43
N ARG A 239 9.82 18.15 13.98
CA ARG A 239 10.42 19.47 13.76
C ARG A 239 11.47 19.46 12.65
N ARG A 240 11.77 18.29 12.07
CA ARG A 240 12.69 18.19 10.93
C ARG A 240 12.14 18.97 9.73
N GLY A 241 12.90 19.98 9.28
CA GLY A 241 12.55 20.83 8.14
C GLY A 241 13.17 20.40 6.81
N GLU A 242 14.19 19.53 6.84
CA GLU A 242 14.96 19.11 5.67
C GLU A 242 14.82 17.60 5.40
N THR A 243 14.81 17.22 4.13
CA THR A 243 14.85 15.81 3.71
C THR A 243 16.26 15.25 3.88
N ILE A 244 16.41 13.92 3.90
CA ILE A 244 17.74 13.29 3.89
C ILE A 244 18.58 13.68 2.66
N PHE A 245 17.94 13.99 1.52
CA PHE A 245 18.63 14.37 0.28
C PHE A 245 19.10 15.82 0.27
N GLU A 246 18.41 16.70 1.00
CA GLU A 246 18.85 18.09 1.22
C GLU A 246 20.02 18.12 2.21
N ILE A 247 19.97 17.27 3.23
CA ILE A 247 21.05 17.13 4.24
C ILE A 247 22.31 16.53 3.61
N ASP A 248 22.17 15.48 2.81
CA ASP A 248 23.28 14.84 2.10
C ASP A 248 22.87 14.44 0.67
N PRO A 249 23.22 15.25 -0.34
CA PRO A 249 22.90 14.98 -1.74
C PRO A 249 23.48 13.66 -2.28
N HIS A 250 24.56 13.12 -1.69
CA HIS A 250 25.13 11.84 -2.13
C HIS A 250 24.21 10.65 -1.86
N LEU A 251 23.23 10.81 -0.97
CA LEU A 251 22.22 9.77 -0.73
C LEU A 251 21.34 9.54 -1.95
N GLN A 252 21.15 10.53 -2.83
CA GLN A 252 20.43 10.33 -4.10
C GLN A 252 21.19 9.37 -5.02
N GLU A 253 22.51 9.49 -5.11
CA GLU A 253 23.33 8.57 -5.91
C GLU A 253 23.23 7.13 -5.40
N ARG A 254 23.07 6.94 -4.08
CA ARG A 254 22.84 5.62 -3.47
C ARG A 254 21.48 5.05 -3.87
N VAL A 255 20.44 5.88 -3.94
CA VAL A 255 19.11 5.47 -4.43
C VAL A 255 19.20 5.03 -5.88
N ASP A 256 19.83 5.83 -6.74
CA ASP A 256 19.96 5.52 -8.17
C ASP A 256 20.71 4.20 -8.41
N LYS A 257 21.81 3.99 -7.69
CA LYS A 257 22.58 2.73 -7.74
C LYS A 257 21.79 1.55 -7.17
N GLY A 258 21.01 1.79 -6.12
CA GLY A 258 20.11 0.79 -5.54
C GLY A 258 19.05 0.33 -6.54
N ILE A 259 18.41 1.26 -7.26
CA ILE A 259 17.44 0.96 -8.31
C ILE A 259 18.09 0.16 -9.45
N GLU A 260 19.31 0.51 -9.85
CA GLU A 260 20.03 -0.22 -10.89
C GLU A 260 20.31 -1.67 -10.48
N THR A 261 20.64 -1.90 -9.20
CA THR A 261 21.03 -3.22 -8.67
C THR A 261 19.84 -4.09 -8.27
N ASP A 262 18.85 -3.54 -7.58
CA ASP A 262 17.74 -4.27 -6.97
C ASP A 262 16.46 -4.23 -7.82
N GLY A 263 16.40 -3.27 -8.75
CA GLY A 263 15.21 -2.89 -9.47
C GLY A 263 14.29 -1.96 -8.67
N SER A 264 13.16 -1.63 -9.30
CA SER A 264 12.16 -0.70 -8.80
C SER A 264 10.87 -1.42 -8.41
N ASN A 265 10.29 -0.99 -7.29
CA ASN A 265 8.95 -1.38 -6.85
C ASN A 265 7.82 -0.62 -7.57
N LEU A 266 8.12 0.49 -8.26
CA LEU A 266 7.11 1.26 -8.97
C LEU A 266 6.69 0.54 -10.25
N SER A 267 5.48 -0.03 -10.26
CA SER A 267 4.93 -0.75 -11.42
C SER A 267 4.32 0.17 -12.49
N GLY A 268 4.00 1.42 -12.13
CA GLY A 268 3.44 2.40 -13.04
C GLY A 268 3.14 3.73 -12.36
N VAL A 269 2.73 4.71 -13.17
CA VAL A 269 2.42 6.08 -12.73
C VAL A 269 1.24 6.64 -13.53
N SER A 270 0.38 7.41 -12.86
CA SER A 270 -0.60 8.25 -13.53
C SER A 270 0.04 9.60 -13.86
N ALA A 271 0.16 9.95 -15.14
CA ALA A 271 0.84 11.16 -15.57
C ALA A 271 0.29 11.74 -16.89
N LYS A 272 0.82 12.88 -17.33
CA LYS A 272 0.51 13.46 -18.65
C LYS A 272 1.36 12.76 -19.72
N CYS A 273 0.77 11.74 -20.33
CA CYS A 273 1.35 11.01 -21.44
C CYS A 273 0.30 10.75 -22.53
N ALA A 274 0.78 10.60 -23.77
CA ALA A 274 -0.01 10.22 -24.93
C ALA A 274 0.86 9.42 -25.92
N TRP A 275 0.22 8.71 -26.83
CA TRP A 275 0.90 8.04 -27.93
C TRP A 275 0.08 8.16 -29.21
N ASP A 276 0.77 8.23 -30.35
CA ASP A 276 0.14 8.23 -31.67
C ASP A 276 0.69 7.09 -32.52
N ASP A 277 -0.18 6.54 -33.38
CA ASP A 277 0.19 5.65 -34.47
C ASP A 277 0.67 6.50 -35.67
N LEU A 278 1.92 6.30 -36.09
CA LEU A 278 2.50 6.97 -37.25
C LEU A 278 2.57 6.05 -38.49
N SER A 279 2.02 4.84 -38.42
CA SER A 279 2.04 3.89 -39.53
C SER A 279 1.13 4.28 -40.70
N ARG A 280 0.22 5.26 -40.51
CA ARG A 280 -0.70 5.74 -41.56
C ARG A 280 -0.51 7.24 -41.84
N PRO A 281 -0.45 7.67 -43.11
CA PRO A 281 -0.52 9.08 -43.45
C PRO A 281 -1.93 9.66 -43.16
N PRO A 282 -2.07 10.99 -42.93
CA PRO A 282 -3.34 11.62 -42.53
C PRO A 282 -4.51 11.53 -43.54
N GLU A 283 -4.29 10.94 -44.72
CA GLU A 283 -5.30 10.87 -45.78
C GLU A 283 -6.24 9.65 -45.67
N ASP A 284 -5.99 8.71 -44.76
CA ASP A 284 -6.78 7.47 -44.61
C ASP A 284 -7.82 7.50 -43.45
N ASP A 285 -8.04 8.65 -42.80
CA ASP A 285 -8.94 8.76 -41.64
C ASP A 285 -10.44 8.61 -41.99
N GLU A 286 -10.84 8.63 -43.27
CA GLU A 286 -12.21 8.29 -43.67
C GLU A 286 -12.47 6.78 -43.79
N ASP A 287 -11.44 5.92 -43.79
CA ASP A 287 -11.59 4.49 -44.06
C ASP A 287 -11.28 3.61 -42.83
N SER A 288 -12.00 3.86 -41.74
CA SER A 288 -12.17 2.88 -40.65
C SER A 288 -12.97 1.62 -41.06
N ARG A 289 -12.90 1.21 -42.33
CA ARG A 289 -13.53 0.00 -42.87
C ARG A 289 -12.54 -0.81 -43.73
N SER A 290 -11.82 -1.73 -43.09
CA SER A 290 -11.08 -2.87 -43.68
C SER A 290 -9.89 -2.50 -44.59
N ILE A 291 -8.79 -3.25 -44.68
CA ILE A 291 -8.67 -4.57 -45.30
C ILE A 291 -7.40 -5.27 -44.78
N CYS A 292 -7.53 -6.56 -44.43
CA CYS A 292 -6.41 -7.48 -44.28
C CYS A 292 -6.06 -8.03 -45.68
N ILE A 293 -4.82 -7.87 -46.14
CA ILE A 293 -4.30 -8.61 -47.31
C ILE A 293 -3.52 -9.81 -46.81
N GLY A 294 -3.93 -11.02 -47.22
CA GLY A 294 -3.02 -12.17 -47.17
C GLY A 294 -3.63 -13.55 -46.87
N THR A 295 -4.76 -13.94 -47.44
CA THR A 295 -5.01 -15.33 -47.92
C THR A 295 -6.34 -15.41 -48.67
N GLN A 296 -6.32 -16.02 -49.85
CA GLN A 296 -7.48 -16.12 -50.75
C GLN A 296 -8.74 -16.70 -50.08
N PRO A 297 -9.92 -16.08 -50.20
CA PRO A 297 -11.16 -16.76 -49.91
C PRO A 297 -11.55 -17.66 -51.10
N ARG A 298 -11.71 -18.97 -50.83
CA ARG A 298 -12.34 -19.91 -51.77
C ARG A 298 -13.74 -19.39 -52.12
N ARG A 299 -14.04 -19.23 -53.42
CA ARG A 299 -15.40 -18.95 -53.90
C ARG A 299 -16.31 -20.13 -53.57
N LEU A 300 -17.35 -19.90 -52.79
CA LEU A 300 -18.44 -20.86 -52.55
C LEU A 300 -19.20 -21.12 -53.86
N SER A 301 -19.55 -22.38 -54.11
CA SER A 301 -20.32 -22.76 -55.30
C SER A 301 -21.77 -22.34 -55.13
N GLY A 302 -22.47 -22.00 -56.22
CA GLY A 302 -23.89 -21.59 -56.20
C GLY A 302 -24.82 -22.63 -55.56
N LYS A 303 -24.40 -23.89 -55.45
CA LYS A 303 -25.13 -24.94 -54.73
C LYS A 303 -25.04 -24.83 -53.20
N ASP A 304 -23.94 -24.30 -52.67
CA ASP A 304 -23.71 -24.18 -51.21
C ASP A 304 -24.51 -23.01 -50.62
N THR A 305 -24.78 -21.98 -51.43
CA THR A 305 -25.51 -20.79 -51.00
C THR A 305 -27.02 -21.05 -50.85
N GLU A 306 -27.58 -21.90 -51.71
CA GLU A 306 -29.00 -22.29 -51.62
C GLU A 306 -29.26 -23.28 -50.48
N GLN A 307 -28.31 -24.18 -50.18
CA GLN A 307 -28.41 -25.10 -49.05
C GLN A 307 -28.42 -24.37 -47.68
N ILE A 308 -27.66 -23.27 -47.57
CA ILE A 308 -27.63 -22.41 -46.38
C ILE A 308 -28.94 -21.62 -46.22
N ARG A 309 -29.49 -21.09 -47.33
CA ARG A 309 -30.80 -20.40 -47.30
C ARG A 309 -31.95 -21.32 -46.89
N GLU A 310 -31.97 -22.55 -47.39
CA GLU A 310 -33.02 -23.53 -47.08
C GLU A 310 -32.97 -23.97 -45.60
N THR A 311 -31.76 -24.09 -45.04
CA THR A 311 -31.53 -24.43 -43.63
C THR A 311 -31.99 -23.31 -42.69
N LEU A 312 -31.73 -22.04 -43.05
CA LEU A 312 -32.18 -20.87 -42.28
C LEU A 312 -33.70 -20.67 -42.34
N ARG A 313 -34.34 -21.00 -43.47
CA ARG A 313 -35.80 -20.89 -43.63
C ARG A 313 -36.55 -21.94 -42.80
N ARG A 314 -36.02 -23.17 -42.71
CA ARG A 314 -36.59 -24.24 -41.86
C ARG A 314 -36.40 -24.00 -40.37
N GLY A 315 -35.39 -23.20 -39.96
CA GLY A 315 -35.14 -22.87 -38.56
C GLY A 315 -36.07 -21.80 -37.96
N LEU A 316 -36.84 -21.08 -38.79
CA LEU A 316 -37.64 -19.92 -38.38
C LEU A 316 -39.16 -20.18 -38.34
N GLU A 317 -39.64 -21.40 -38.60
CA GLU A 317 -41.07 -21.74 -38.62
C GLU A 317 -41.55 -22.64 -37.45
N ILE A 318 -40.76 -22.84 -36.39
CA ILE A 318 -41.18 -23.64 -35.22
C ILE A 318 -40.96 -22.87 -33.91
N ASN A 319 -41.93 -22.02 -33.55
CA ASN A 319 -42.56 -21.94 -32.22
C ASN A 319 -43.29 -20.61 -32.03
N SER A 320 -44.57 -20.60 -32.40
CA SER A 320 -45.54 -19.60 -31.97
C SER A 320 -46.60 -20.27 -31.09
N LYS A 321 -46.48 -20.17 -29.75
CA LYS A 321 -47.57 -19.95 -28.77
C LYS A 321 -47.06 -19.93 -27.30
N PRO A 322 -47.79 -19.27 -26.39
CA PRO A 322 -47.26 -18.66 -25.16
C PRO A 322 -47.47 -19.54 -23.91
N VAL A 323 -46.65 -19.33 -22.87
CA VAL A 323 -46.87 -19.90 -21.53
C VAL A 323 -46.48 -18.86 -20.46
N LEU A 324 -47.48 -18.27 -19.80
CA LEU A 324 -47.65 -18.06 -18.34
C LEU A 324 -48.65 -16.90 -18.02
N PRO A 325 -49.40 -16.95 -16.88
CA PRO A 325 -50.70 -16.27 -16.68
C PRO A 325 -50.65 -14.90 -15.97
N PRO A 326 -51.77 -14.13 -15.92
CA PRO A 326 -51.78 -12.74 -15.44
C PRO A 326 -52.17 -12.58 -13.95
N ILE A 327 -51.66 -11.54 -13.30
CA ILE A 327 -52.20 -11.01 -12.03
C ILE A 327 -52.40 -9.49 -12.13
N ASN A 328 -53.62 -9.06 -11.81
CA ASN A 328 -54.20 -7.71 -11.93
C ASN A 328 -53.66 -6.68 -10.92
N PRO A 329 -53.62 -5.38 -11.28
CA PRO A 329 -53.55 -4.28 -10.31
C PRO A 329 -54.87 -3.49 -10.26
N GLN A 330 -55.57 -3.48 -9.11
CA GLN A 330 -56.62 -2.50 -8.83
C GLN A 330 -56.65 -2.06 -7.36
N ARG A 331 -56.35 -0.76 -7.16
CA ARG A 331 -57.04 0.27 -6.33
C ARG A 331 -57.15 0.02 -4.79
N GLN A 332 -57.11 1.00 -3.88
CA GLN A 332 -56.99 2.47 -3.87
C GLN A 332 -56.89 2.96 -2.39
N ASN A 333 -56.41 4.20 -2.20
CA ASN A 333 -56.64 5.17 -1.09
C ASN A 333 -55.86 5.00 0.24
N GLY A 334 -55.25 6.04 0.83
CA GLY A 334 -55.12 7.46 0.48
C GLY A 334 -54.43 8.33 1.56
N LEU A 335 -54.13 9.60 1.18
CA LEU A 335 -53.94 10.85 1.97
C LEU A 335 -52.64 11.00 2.81
N ALA A 336 -51.90 12.13 2.87
CA ALA A 336 -51.93 13.48 2.26
C ALA A 336 -50.60 14.26 2.58
N HIS A 337 -50.24 15.25 1.72
CA HIS A 337 -49.43 16.50 1.89
C HIS A 337 -48.03 16.46 2.59
N ASP A 338 -46.98 17.21 2.22
CA ASP A 338 -46.82 18.45 1.44
C ASP A 338 -45.34 18.72 1.07
N ARG A 339 -45.14 19.60 0.06
CA ARG A 339 -43.97 20.47 -0.29
C ARG A 339 -42.74 19.97 -1.08
N ALA A 340 -42.59 20.60 -2.26
CA ALA A 340 -41.38 20.78 -3.09
C ALA A 340 -40.55 22.03 -2.63
N PRO A 341 -39.35 22.39 -3.17
CA PRO A 341 -39.08 22.54 -4.62
C PRO A 341 -37.67 22.17 -5.18
N SER A 342 -37.70 21.63 -6.42
CA SER A 342 -36.89 21.91 -7.63
C SER A 342 -35.54 22.66 -7.57
N ARG A 343 -34.50 22.04 -8.16
CA ARG A 343 -33.54 22.57 -9.17
C ARG A 343 -33.07 21.35 -10.00
N LYS A 344 -33.50 21.10 -11.26
CA LYS A 344 -33.14 21.69 -12.55
C LYS A 344 -31.63 21.93 -12.71
N ASP A 345 -30.95 20.98 -13.33
CA ASP A 345 -29.77 21.24 -14.16
C ASP A 345 -29.99 20.63 -15.54
N SER A 346 -30.13 21.55 -16.50
CA SER A 346 -29.99 21.31 -17.92
C SER A 346 -28.51 21.39 -18.25
N LEU A 347 -28.03 20.53 -19.14
CA LEU A 347 -27.17 20.86 -20.28
C LEU A 347 -26.92 19.57 -21.07
N GLU A 348 -27.79 19.34 -22.04
CA GLU A 348 -27.42 18.61 -23.25
C GLU A 348 -26.29 19.41 -23.90
N SER A 349 -25.12 18.78 -24.04
CA SER A 349 -24.09 19.21 -24.96
C SER A 349 -23.76 18.00 -25.82
N ASP A 350 -24.17 18.11 -27.08
CA ASP A 350 -23.75 17.23 -28.18
C ASP A 350 -22.22 17.19 -28.26
N SER A 351 -21.64 16.07 -27.83
CA SER A 351 -20.39 15.58 -28.39
C SER A 351 -20.54 14.09 -28.61
N SER A 352 -20.83 13.74 -29.86
CA SER A 352 -20.93 12.39 -30.37
C SER A 352 -19.58 11.67 -30.33
N THR A 353 -19.17 11.22 -29.15
CA THR A 353 -18.22 10.11 -29.03
C THR A 353 -19.03 8.84 -28.87
N ALA A 354 -19.13 8.08 -29.95
CA ALA A 354 -19.71 6.74 -29.91
C ALA A 354 -18.97 5.91 -28.84
N ILE A 355 -19.70 5.49 -27.81
CA ILE A 355 -19.21 4.50 -26.84
C ILE A 355 -19.07 3.20 -27.61
N ILE A 356 -17.85 2.86 -28.03
CA ILE A 356 -17.54 1.58 -28.65
C ILE A 356 -17.63 0.53 -27.54
N PRO A 357 -18.48 -0.51 -27.67
CA PRO A 357 -18.49 -1.61 -26.71
C PRO A 357 -17.11 -2.25 -26.64
N HIS A 358 -16.55 -2.41 -25.44
CA HIS A 358 -15.22 -3.00 -25.21
C HIS A 358 -15.07 -4.39 -25.88
N GLU A 359 -16.16 -5.10 -26.14
CA GLU A 359 -16.20 -6.41 -26.82
C GLU A 359 -15.81 -6.36 -28.32
N LEU A 360 -15.71 -5.17 -28.94
CA LEU A 360 -15.35 -4.99 -30.35
C LEU A 360 -13.92 -4.45 -30.56
N ILE A 361 -13.16 -4.21 -29.48
CA ILE A 361 -11.83 -3.64 -29.56
C ILE A 361 -10.84 -4.73 -30.00
N ARG A 362 -10.33 -4.61 -31.23
CA ARG A 362 -9.28 -5.51 -31.74
C ARG A 362 -7.90 -5.01 -31.34
N THR A 363 -7.02 -5.95 -31.03
CA THR A 363 -5.58 -5.68 -30.92
C THR A 363 -5.01 -5.39 -32.31
N ARG A 364 -4.30 -4.28 -32.44
CA ARG A 364 -3.65 -3.85 -33.68
C ARG A 364 -2.14 -3.88 -33.49
N GLN A 365 -1.41 -4.38 -34.48
CA GLN A 365 0.04 -4.26 -34.56
C GLN A 365 0.37 -2.95 -35.27
N LEU A 366 1.39 -2.24 -34.79
CA LEU A 366 1.79 -0.94 -35.26
C LEU A 366 3.23 -1.01 -35.79
N GLU A 367 3.51 -0.35 -36.92
CA GLU A 367 4.87 -0.28 -37.47
C GLU A 367 5.67 0.89 -36.88
N SER A 368 4.99 1.98 -36.53
CA SER A 368 5.61 3.18 -35.98
C SER A 368 4.74 3.80 -34.89
N VAL A 369 5.37 4.16 -33.78
CA VAL A 369 4.72 4.77 -32.61
C VAL A 369 5.47 6.03 -32.20
N HIS A 370 4.72 7.07 -31.84
CA HIS A 370 5.27 8.28 -31.24
C HIS A 370 4.77 8.43 -29.82
N LEU A 371 5.66 8.31 -28.84
CA LEU A 371 5.35 8.53 -27.44
C LEU A 371 5.56 10.00 -27.06
N LYS A 372 4.62 10.57 -26.32
CA LYS A 372 4.67 11.95 -25.82
C LYS A 372 4.55 11.95 -24.31
N PHE A 373 5.47 12.64 -23.65
CA PHE A 373 5.55 12.77 -22.20
C PHE A 373 5.71 14.24 -21.82
N ASN A 374 5.11 14.66 -20.71
CA ASN A 374 5.51 15.91 -20.06
C ASN A 374 6.88 15.75 -19.37
N GLN A 375 7.44 16.84 -18.86
CA GLN A 375 8.75 16.83 -18.19
C GLN A 375 8.80 15.86 -17.00
N GLU A 376 7.75 15.82 -16.17
CA GLU A 376 7.69 14.96 -14.98
C GLU A 376 7.62 13.47 -15.33
N SER A 377 6.75 13.07 -16.28
CA SER A 377 6.69 11.67 -16.73
C SER A 377 7.92 11.27 -17.52
N GLY A 378 8.48 12.17 -18.33
CA GLY A 378 9.72 11.92 -19.06
C GLY A 378 10.92 11.66 -18.14
N ALA A 379 10.95 12.30 -16.97
CA ALA A 379 11.98 12.08 -15.96
C ALA A 379 11.96 10.65 -15.37
N LEU A 380 10.84 9.91 -15.50
CA LEU A 380 10.71 8.53 -15.03
C LEU A 380 11.11 7.49 -16.10
N ILE A 381 11.45 7.89 -17.33
CA ILE A 381 11.90 6.95 -18.37
C ILE A 381 13.15 6.16 -17.92
N PRO A 382 14.20 6.78 -17.32
CA PRO A 382 15.33 6.03 -16.79
C PRO A 382 14.92 4.96 -15.76
N LEU A 383 13.97 5.26 -14.88
CA LEU A 383 13.42 4.32 -13.88
C LEU A 383 12.69 3.15 -14.55
N CYS A 384 11.80 3.47 -15.51
CA CYS A 384 11.09 2.49 -16.31
C CYS A 384 12.05 1.52 -17.01
N LEU A 385 13.10 2.03 -17.66
CA LEU A 385 14.04 1.19 -18.39
C LEU A 385 14.99 0.43 -17.45
N ARG A 386 15.74 1.14 -16.60
CA ARG A 386 16.79 0.55 -15.77
C ARG A 386 16.27 -0.17 -14.55
N GLY A 387 15.23 0.36 -13.90
CA GLY A 387 14.66 -0.21 -12.68
C GLY A 387 13.62 -1.30 -12.92
N ARG A 388 13.04 -1.39 -14.14
CA ARG A 388 11.98 -2.37 -14.43
C ARG A 388 12.33 -3.28 -15.60
N LEU A 389 12.52 -2.73 -16.80
CA LEU A 389 12.73 -3.58 -17.98
C LEU A 389 13.99 -4.43 -17.88
N LEU A 390 15.12 -3.85 -17.43
CA LEU A 390 16.36 -4.61 -17.22
C LEU A 390 16.24 -5.71 -16.13
N HIS A 391 15.20 -5.62 -15.29
CA HIS A 391 14.89 -6.59 -14.24
C HIS A 391 13.80 -7.58 -14.63
N GLY A 392 13.42 -7.64 -15.92
CA GLY A 392 12.39 -8.56 -16.41
C GLY A 392 10.96 -8.16 -15.99
N ARG A 393 10.71 -6.87 -15.74
CA ARG A 393 9.43 -6.37 -15.23
C ARG A 393 8.81 -5.35 -16.19
N HIS A 394 7.50 -5.16 -16.15
CA HIS A 394 6.79 -4.15 -16.97
C HIS A 394 6.72 -2.77 -16.29
N PHE A 395 6.39 -1.70 -17.01
CA PHE A 395 6.06 -0.41 -16.39
C PHE A 395 4.96 0.30 -17.17
N THR A 396 3.94 0.81 -16.47
CA THR A 396 2.76 1.43 -17.11
C THR A 396 2.64 2.92 -16.80
N TYR A 397 2.62 3.75 -17.85
CA TYR A 397 2.14 5.12 -17.77
C TYR A 397 0.64 5.15 -18.09
N LYS A 398 -0.18 5.70 -17.19
CA LYS A 398 -1.61 5.91 -17.40
C LYS A 398 -1.89 7.40 -17.55
N SER A 399 -2.60 7.79 -18.61
CA SER A 399 -2.94 9.19 -18.84
C SER A 399 -3.91 9.71 -17.79
N ILE A 400 -3.68 10.92 -17.27
CA ILE A 400 -4.60 11.58 -16.32
C ILE A 400 -5.79 12.27 -17.01
N THR A 401 -5.72 12.49 -18.33
CA THR A 401 -6.71 13.26 -19.10
C THR A 401 -7.53 12.40 -20.07
N GLY A 402 -7.33 11.08 -20.11
CA GLY A 402 -8.06 10.19 -21.00
C GLY A 402 -7.75 8.72 -20.78
N ASP A 403 -8.26 7.86 -21.65
CA ASP A 403 -8.19 6.40 -21.50
C ASP A 403 -6.87 5.79 -22.02
N MET A 404 -5.92 6.62 -22.43
CA MET A 404 -4.63 6.16 -22.95
C MET A 404 -3.76 5.55 -21.86
N ALA A 405 -3.12 4.43 -22.20
CA ALA A 405 -2.09 3.79 -21.38
C ALA A 405 -0.93 3.34 -22.27
N ILE A 406 0.30 3.43 -21.73
CA ILE A 406 1.54 3.01 -22.38
C ILE A 406 2.23 2.05 -21.41
N THR A 407 2.32 0.77 -21.76
CA THR A 407 3.02 -0.24 -20.96
C THR A 407 4.28 -0.68 -21.68
N PHE A 408 5.42 -0.38 -21.07
CA PHE A 408 6.68 -0.96 -21.48
C PHE A 408 6.77 -2.39 -20.94
N VAL A 409 7.16 -3.34 -21.77
CA VAL A 409 7.31 -4.75 -21.41
C VAL A 409 8.73 -5.23 -21.73
N SER A 410 9.27 -6.10 -20.88
CA SER A 410 10.52 -6.80 -21.16
C SER A 410 10.21 -8.17 -21.79
N THR A 411 11.18 -8.76 -22.48
CA THR A 411 11.04 -10.07 -23.17
C THR A 411 10.56 -11.23 -22.27
N GLY A 412 10.81 -11.16 -20.96
CA GLY A 412 10.37 -12.17 -19.99
C GLY A 412 8.96 -12.02 -19.43
N VAL A 413 8.18 -11.00 -19.84
CA VAL A 413 6.83 -10.76 -19.31
C VAL A 413 5.82 -11.65 -20.02
N GLU A 414 5.16 -12.53 -19.28
CA GLU A 414 4.07 -13.36 -19.80
C GLU A 414 2.77 -12.57 -19.99
N GLY A 415 1.97 -12.96 -20.99
CA GLY A 415 0.64 -12.38 -21.25
C GLY A 415 0.66 -11.03 -22.00
N ALA A 416 1.82 -10.54 -22.42
CA ALA A 416 1.92 -9.40 -23.33
C ALA A 416 1.38 -9.76 -24.73
N PHE A 417 0.72 -8.80 -25.38
CA PHE A 417 0.29 -8.90 -26.78
C PHE A 417 1.25 -8.20 -27.75
N ALA A 418 2.26 -7.49 -27.25
CA ALA A 418 3.47 -7.14 -27.98
C ALA A 418 4.45 -8.34 -27.95
N THR A 419 5.09 -8.64 -29.08
CA THR A 419 6.08 -9.73 -29.21
C THR A 419 7.39 -9.20 -29.79
N GLU A 420 8.48 -9.99 -29.75
CA GLU A 420 9.74 -9.56 -30.36
C GLU A 420 9.61 -9.30 -31.88
N GLU A 421 8.73 -10.04 -32.57
CA GLU A 421 8.45 -9.84 -34.00
C GLU A 421 7.54 -8.63 -34.26
N HIS A 422 6.67 -8.30 -33.31
CA HIS A 422 5.73 -7.18 -33.40
C HIS A 422 5.79 -6.36 -32.11
N PRO A 423 6.86 -5.55 -31.93
CA PRO A 423 7.14 -4.92 -30.65
C PRO A 423 6.10 -3.87 -30.29
N TYR A 424 5.41 -3.26 -31.26
CA TYR A 424 4.39 -2.26 -30.97
C TYR A 424 3.01 -2.83 -31.25
N ALA A 425 2.19 -2.93 -30.20
CA ALA A 425 0.82 -3.40 -30.33
C ALA A 425 -0.10 -2.60 -29.41
N ALA A 426 -1.34 -2.36 -29.85
CA ALA A 426 -2.32 -1.62 -29.07
C ALA A 426 -3.67 -2.35 -29.04
N HIS A 427 -4.24 -2.49 -27.84
CA HIS A 427 -5.59 -2.96 -27.62
C HIS A 427 -6.46 -1.75 -27.23
N GLY A 428 -7.15 -1.17 -28.22
CA GLY A 428 -7.85 0.10 -28.04
C GLY A 428 -6.86 1.24 -27.75
N PRO A 429 -7.07 2.05 -26.69
CA PRO A 429 -6.16 3.13 -26.31
C PRO A 429 -4.94 2.66 -25.48
N TRP A 430 -4.84 1.35 -25.18
CA TRP A 430 -3.73 0.77 -24.41
C TRP A 430 -2.65 0.21 -25.33
N LEU A 431 -1.49 0.87 -25.35
CA LEU A 431 -0.29 0.46 -26.07
C LEU A 431 0.62 -0.42 -25.19
N GLN A 432 1.19 -1.47 -25.79
CA GLN A 432 2.34 -2.22 -25.28
C GLN A 432 3.53 -2.07 -26.23
N LEU A 433 4.73 -1.92 -25.65
CA LEU A 433 6.01 -1.83 -26.36
C LEU A 433 7.19 -2.47 -25.64
#